data_AF-A0AAQ3LKC3-F1
#
_entry.id   AF-A0AAQ3LKC3-F1
#
_cell.length_a   1.000
_cell.length_b   1.000
_cell.length_c   1.000
_cell.angle_alpha   90.00
_cell.angle_beta   90.00
_cell.angle_gamma   90.00
#
_symmetry.space_group_name_H-M   'P 1'
#
loop_
_entity.id
_entity.type
_entity.pdbx_description
1 polymer ?
#
loop_
_entity_poly.entity_id
_entity_poly.type
_entity_poly.pdbx_seq_one_letter_code
_entity_poly.pdbx_strand_id
1 'polypeptide(L)' 'MNHAIAQLDIAAQIAEHNAPISEAQGDAAQAELQHQVAADCREALDVLEQLESPL' A
#
# COMPACT_ATOMS: atom_id res chain seq x y z
N MET A 1 -14.36 -0.68 -10.24
CA MET A 1 -13.03 -1.29 -10.09
C MET A 1 -11.95 -0.22 -10.13
N ASN A 2 -11.89 0.63 -11.18
CA ASN A 2 -11.02 1.83 -11.23
C ASN A 2 -10.95 2.69 -9.95
N HIS A 3 -12.08 2.98 -9.30
CA HIS A 3 -12.05 3.78 -8.07
C HIS A 3 -11.40 3.03 -6.88
N ALA A 4 -11.62 1.72 -6.77
CA ALA A 4 -11.01 0.90 -5.72
C ALA A 4 -9.50 0.73 -5.94
N ILE A 5 -9.08 0.49 -7.18
CA ILE A 5 -7.67 0.46 -7.59
C ILE A 5 -6.99 1.79 -7.25
N ALA A 6 -7.59 2.92 -7.62
CA ALA A 6 -7.02 4.23 -7.31
C ALA A 6 -6.88 4.48 -5.80
N GLN A 7 -7.85 4.04 -4.98
CA GLN A 7 -7.77 4.19 -3.52
C GLN A 7 -6.69 3.31 -2.90
N LEU A 8 -6.53 2.06 -3.39
CA LEU A 8 -5.47 1.16 -2.94
C LEU A 8 -4.08 1.71 -3.28
N ASP A 9 -3.90 2.26 -4.48
CA ASP A 9 -2.64 2.86 -4.89
C ASP A 9 -2.29 4.11 -4.06
N ILE A 10 -3.27 4.98 -3.78
CA ILE A 10 -3.08 6.12 -2.88
C ILE A 10 -2.70 5.65 -1.46
N ALA A 11 -3.38 4.63 -0.93
CA ALA A 11 -3.08 4.11 0.40
C ALA A 11 -1.67 3.51 0.48
N ALA A 12 -1.26 2.74 -0.53
CA ALA A 12 0.09 2.20 -0.64
C ALA A 12 1.13 3.33 -0.66
N GLN A 13 0.96 4.34 -1.51
CA GLN A 13 1.89 5.47 -1.61
C GLN A 13 2.02 6.25 -0.29
N ILE A 14 0.91 6.48 0.41
CA ILE A 14 0.93 7.16 1.72
C ILE A 14 1.70 6.33 2.74
N ALA A 15 1.45 5.02 2.78
CA ALA A 15 2.11 4.13 3.73
C ALA A 15 3.61 3.99 3.44
N GLU A 16 4.00 3.80 2.18
CA GLU A 16 5.40 3.77 1.71
C GLU A 16 6.14 5.06 2.04
N HIS A 17 5.48 6.21 1.90
CA HIS A 17 6.06 7.50 2.24
C HIS A 17 6.26 7.68 3.74
N ASN A 18 5.30 7.22 4.55
CA ASN A 18 5.31 7.47 5.99
C ASN A 18 6.15 6.47 6.78
N ALA A 19 6.34 5.24 6.30
CA ALA A 19 7.18 4.23 6.94
C ALA A 19 8.58 4.76 7.34
N PRO A 20 9.39 5.33 6.42
CA PRO A 20 10.71 5.86 6.78
C PRO A 20 10.64 7.08 7.72
N ILE A 21 9.53 7.83 7.72
CA ILE A 21 9.32 8.94 8.65
C ILE A 21 9.11 8.40 10.07
N SER A 22 8.27 7.39 10.23
CA SER A 22 8.03 6.75 11.53
C SER A 22 9.27 6.04 12.06
N GLU A 23 10.07 5.40 11.19
CA GLU A 23 11.38 4.85 11.56
C GLU A 23 12.33 5.94 12.08
N ALA A 24 12.43 7.07 11.37
CA ALA A 24 13.27 8.20 11.78
C ALA A 24 12.81 8.86 13.09
N GLN A 25 11.52 8.77 13.40
CA GLN A 25 10.94 9.23 14.67
C GLN A 25 11.09 8.22 15.81
N GLY A 26 11.57 7.01 15.53
CA GLY A 26 11.68 5.93 16.51
C GLY A 26 10.36 5.23 16.83
N ASP A 27 9.32 5.45 16.03
CA ASP A 27 8.02 4.79 16.17
C ASP A 27 7.98 3.49 15.34
N ALA A 28 8.61 2.45 15.88
CA ALA A 28 8.73 1.17 15.21
C ALA A 28 7.39 0.48 14.96
N ALA A 29 6.40 0.66 15.84
CA ALA A 29 5.08 0.05 15.67
C ALA A 29 4.33 0.69 14.50
N GLN A 30 4.41 2.03 14.38
CA GLN A 30 3.79 2.75 13.28
C GLN A 30 4.48 2.46 11.94
N ALA A 31 5.82 2.36 11.93
CA ALA A 31 6.59 1.98 10.75
C ALA A 31 6.20 0.58 10.25
N GLU A 32 6.12 -0.40 11.15
CA GLU A 32 5.71 -1.77 10.81
C GLU A 32 4.30 -1.80 10.21
N LEU A 33 3.36 -1.08 10.83
CA LEU A 33 1.99 -0.96 10.30
C LEU A 33 1.99 -0.36 8.89
N GLN A 34 2.80 0.66 8.62
CA GLN A 34 2.89 1.30 7.31
C GLN A 34 3.52 0.36 6.26
N HIS A 35 4.54 -0.40 6.62
CA HIS A 35 5.09 -1.44 5.74
C HIS A 35 4.05 -2.50 5.40
N GLN A 36 3.30 -2.98 6.40
CA GLN A 36 2.25 -3.99 6.16
C GLN A 36 1.12 -3.45 5.27
N VAL A 37 0.63 -2.24 5.56
CA VAL A 37 -0.42 -1.61 4.75
C VAL A 37 0.03 -1.42 3.30
N ALA A 38 1.28 -0.99 3.08
CA ALA A 38 1.84 -0.87 1.74
C ALA A 38 1.86 -2.23 1.02
N ALA A 39 2.39 -3.27 1.68
CA ALA A 39 2.46 -4.62 1.12
C ALA A 39 1.07 -5.16 0.75
N ASP A 40 0.10 -5.08 1.67
CA ASP A 40 -1.26 -5.56 1.46
C ASP A 40 -1.95 -4.82 0.31
N CYS A 41 -1.77 -3.50 0.21
CA CYS A 41 -2.37 -2.72 -0.88
C CYS A 41 -1.75 -3.08 -2.24
N ARG A 42 -0.43 -3.30 -2.31
CA ARG A 42 0.26 -3.70 -3.53
C ARG A 42 -0.17 -5.10 -3.98
N GLU A 43 -0.30 -6.05 -3.06
CA GLU A 43 -0.81 -7.39 -3.36
C GLU A 43 -2.26 -7.33 -3.88
N ALA A 44 -3.12 -6.54 -3.25
CA ALA A 44 -4.50 -6.36 -3.70
C ALA A 44 -4.58 -5.74 -5.10
N LEU A 45 -3.70 -4.77 -5.40
CA LEU A 45 -3.61 -4.18 -6.74
C LEU A 45 -3.20 -5.22 -7.78
N ASP A 46 -2.18 -6.03 -7.52
CA ASP A 46 -1.73 -7.08 -8.43
C ASP A 46 -2.87 -8.05 -8.77
N VAL A 47 -3.66 -8.45 -7.77
CA VAL A 47 -4.83 -9.32 -7.98
C VAL A 47 -5.89 -8.62 -8.83
N LEU A 48 -6.18 -7.34 -8.56
CA LEU A 48 -7.19 -6.60 -9.31
C LEU A 48 -6.78 -6.34 -10.76
N GLU A 49 -5.50 -6.02 -11.01
CA GLU A 49 -4.95 -5.82 -12.36
C GLU A 49 -4.97 -7.12 -13.18
N GLN A 50 -4.65 -8.26 -12.56
CA GLN A 50 -4.76 -9.58 -13.20
C GLN A 50 -6.21 -9.93 -13.58
N LEU A 51 -7.18 -9.52 -12.76
CA LEU A 51 -8.60 -9.71 -13.05
C LEU A 51 -9.11 -8.77 -14.16
N GLU A 52 -8.49 -7.61 -14.36
CA GLU A 52 -8.82 -6.67 -15.44
C GLU A 52 -8.11 -7.01 -16.77
N SER A 53 -7.02 -7.78 -16.76
CA SER A 53 -6.37 -8.27 -17.97
C SER A 53 -7.16 -9.43 -18.59
N PRO A 54 -7.81 -9.25 -19.76
CA PRO A 54 -8.39 -10.37 -20.47
C PRO A 54 -7.27 -11.20 -21.13
N LEU A 55 -7.34 -12.52 -20.97
CA LEU A 55 -6.55 -13.48 -21.76
C LEU A 55 -6.63 -13.20 -23.26
#